data_AF-W4MDC0-F1
#
_entry.id   AF-W4MDC0-F1
#
_cell.length_a   1.000
_cell.length_b   1.000
_cell.length_c   1.000
_cell.angle_alpha   90.00
_cell.angle_beta   90.00
_cell.angle_gamma   90.00
#
_symmetry.space_group_name_H-M   'P 1'
#
loop_
_entity.id
_entity.type
_entity.pdbx_description
1 polymer ?
#
loop_
_entity_poly.entity_id
_entity_poly.type
_entity_poly.pdbx_seq_one_letter_code
_entity_poly.pdbx_strand_id
1 'polypeptide(L)'
;MGIVKTAISLQENLFQQVEQLAGDLNVSRSHLIALALEEFIERYENKRLLEQLNAAYEDDPQSGERALSQAHRQSYRRILETDA
;
A
#
# COMPACT_ATOMS: atom_id res chain seq x y z
N MET A 1 21.32 18.13 -5.66
CA MET A 1 21.19 17.15 -4.57
C MET A 1 22.56 16.93 -3.95
N GLY A 2 22.63 16.77 -2.63
CA GLY A 2 23.89 16.53 -1.91
C GLY A 2 24.05 15.07 -1.52
N ILE A 3 25.29 14.61 -1.38
CA ILE A 3 25.60 13.27 -0.85
C ILE A 3 25.85 13.39 0.65
N VAL A 4 25.12 12.60 1.45
CA VAL A 4 25.32 12.50 2.90
C VAL A 4 26.03 11.19 3.21
N LYS A 5 27.08 11.24 4.04
CA LYS A 5 27.79 10.05 4.51
C LYS A 5 27.28 9.68 5.89
N THR A 6 26.77 8.46 6.02
CA THR A 6 26.27 7.91 7.27
C THR A 6 26.98 6.58 7.53
N ALA A 7 27.39 6.37 8.78
CA ALA A 7 27.81 5.05 9.24
C ALA A 7 26.57 4.26 9.68
N ILE A 8 26.41 3.04 9.18
CA ILE A 8 25.33 2.12 9.55
C ILE A 8 25.91 0.85 10.16
N SER A 9 25.24 0.32 11.17
CA SER A 9 25.54 -1.01 11.70
C SER A 9 24.84 -2.06 10.84
N LEU A 10 25.58 -3.04 10.36
CA LEU A 10 25.07 -4.18 9.59
C LEU A 10 25.59 -5.47 10.19
N GLN A 11 24.83 -6.55 10.04
CA GLN A 11 25.35 -7.88 10.34
C GLN A 11 26.49 -8.20 9.36
N GLU A 12 27.55 -8.85 9.87
CA GLU A 12 28.75 -9.15 9.09
C GLU A 12 28.45 -10.00 7.84
N ASN A 13 27.59 -11.00 7.97
CA ASN A 13 27.15 -11.86 6.87
C ASN A 13 26.41 -11.06 5.77
N LEU A 14 25.61 -10.07 6.14
CA LEU A 14 24.90 -9.21 5.20
C LEU A 14 25.88 -8.28 4.48
N PHE A 15 26.83 -7.71 5.23
CA PHE A 15 27.87 -6.87 4.65
C PHE A 15 28.70 -7.63 3.60
N GLN A 16 29.09 -8.88 3.89
CA GLN A 16 29.81 -9.74 2.94
C GLN A 16 28.99 -10.03 1.67
N GLN A 17 27.69 -10.28 1.81
CA GLN A 17 26.79 -10.49 0.66
C GLN A 17 26.66 -9.23 -0.20
N VAL A 18 26.52 -8.06 0.43
CA VAL A 18 26.49 -6.77 -0.28
C VAL A 18 27.79 -6.53 -1.03
N GLU A 19 28.93 -6.86 -0.41
CA GLU A 19 30.24 -6.73 -1.05
C GLU A 19 30.39 -7.61 -2.29
N GLN A 20 30.05 -8.88 -2.16
CA GLN A 20 30.10 -9.82 -3.27
C GLN A 20 29.20 -9.36 -4.42
N LEU A 21 27.94 -9.01 -4.11
CA LEU A 21 26.97 -8.58 -5.12
C LEU A 21 27.39 -7.27 -5.80
N ALA A 22 27.94 -6.31 -5.05
CA ALA A 22 28.47 -5.07 -5.62
C ALA A 22 29.61 -5.36 -6.60
N GLY A 23 30.49 -6.31 -6.27
CA GLY A 23 31.54 -6.80 -7.14
C GLY A 23 30.99 -7.45 -8.42
N ASP A 24 30.03 -8.36 -8.27
CA ASP A 24 29.40 -9.07 -9.40
C ASP A 24 28.69 -8.11 -10.37
N LEU A 25 28.05 -7.08 -9.83
CA LEU A 25 27.35 -6.03 -10.60
C LEU A 25 28.29 -4.90 -11.09
N ASN A 26 29.56 -4.93 -10.69
CA ASN A 26 30.56 -3.89 -10.98
C ASN A 26 30.10 -2.47 -10.58
N VAL A 27 29.49 -2.35 -9.40
CA VAL A 27 29.03 -1.08 -8.83
C VAL A 27 29.65 -0.84 -7.46
N SER A 28 29.62 0.41 -6.98
CA SER A 28 30.07 0.70 -5.61
C SER A 28 29.06 0.19 -4.58
N ARG A 29 29.56 -0.23 -3.42
CA ARG A 29 28.75 -0.63 -2.25
C ARG A 29 27.69 0.42 -1.89
N SER A 30 28.11 1.69 -1.85
CA SER A 30 27.21 2.81 -1.54
C SER A 30 26.11 2.97 -2.59
N HIS A 31 26.41 2.71 -3.86
CA HIS A 31 25.40 2.75 -4.91
C HIS A 31 24.40 1.60 -4.79
N LEU A 32 24.89 0.38 -4.54
CA LEU A 32 24.02 -0.79 -4.32
C LEU A 32 23.11 -0.58 -3.10
N ILE A 33 23.64 -0.06 -1.99
CA ILE A 33 22.85 0.24 -0.80
C ILE A 33 21.81 1.33 -1.10
N ALA A 34 22.18 2.40 -1.82
CA ALA A 34 21.23 3.45 -2.20
C ALA A 34 20.09 2.88 -3.06
N LEU A 35 20.41 2.08 -4.07
CA LEU A 35 19.42 1.42 -4.93
C LEU A 35 18.47 0.53 -4.12
N ALA A 36 19.01 -0.26 -3.19
CA ALA A 36 18.20 -1.12 -2.33
C ALA A 36 17.25 -0.33 -1.42
N LEU A 37 17.69 0.83 -0.91
CA LEU A 37 16.86 1.71 -0.09
C LEU A 37 15.76 2.38 -0.92
N GLU A 38 16.06 2.85 -2.13
CA GLU A 38 15.08 3.43 -3.06
C GLU A 38 13.98 2.42 -3.39
N GLU A 39 14.36 1.20 -3.81
CA GLU A 39 13.43 0.10 -4.08
C GLU A 39 12.58 -0.27 -2.86
N PHE A 40 13.19 -0.30 -1.66
CA PHE A 40 12.46 -0.62 -0.44
C PHE A 40 11.40 0.44 -0.12
N ILE A 41 11.77 1.72 -0.23
CA ILE A 41 10.86 2.85 0.03
C ILE A 41 9.71 2.82 -0.96
N GLU A 42 9.98 2.67 -2.27
CA GLU A 42 8.95 2.62 -3.29
C GLU A 42 7.96 1.47 -3.05
N ARG A 43 8.47 0.27 -2.75
CA ARG A 43 7.62 -0.89 -2.44
C ARG A 43 6.78 -0.67 -1.18
N TYR A 44 7.33 -0.01 -0.17
CA TYR A 44 6.60 0.32 1.05
C TYR A 44 5.48 1.33 0.79
N GLU A 45 5.76 2.38 0.03
CA GLU A 45 4.78 3.40 -0.35
C GLU A 45 3.65 2.81 -1.19
N ASN A 46 3.97 1.95 -2.16
CA ASN A 46 2.97 1.26 -2.98
C ASN A 46 2.04 0.38 -2.14
N LYS A 47 2.58 -0.37 -1.17
CA LYS A 47 1.75 -1.16 -0.24
C LYS A 47 0.83 -0.29 0.60
N ARG A 48 1.37 0.79 1.15
CA ARG A 48 0.58 1.74 1.95
C ARG A 48 -0.53 2.38 1.13
N LEU A 49 -0.27 2.75 -0.14
CA LEU A 49 -1.29 3.28 -1.04
C LEU A 49 -2.41 2.25 -1.27
N LEU A 50 -2.04 0.99 -1.53
CA LEU A 50 -3.00 -0.09 -1.72
C LEU A 50 -3.86 -0.32 -0.47
N GLU A 51 -3.25 -0.29 0.72
CA GLU A 51 -3.97 -0.40 1.99
C GLU A 51 -4.97 0.75 2.18
N GLN A 52 -4.56 2.00 1.87
CA GLN A 52 -5.45 3.16 1.90
C GLN A 52 -6.60 3.03 0.90
N LEU A 53 -6.33 2.52 -0.29
CA LEU A 53 -7.36 2.25 -1.29
C LEU A 53 -8.35 1.22 -0.78
N ASN A 54 -7.86 0.08 -0.29
CA ASN A 54 -8.70 -0.98 0.25
C ASN A 54 -9.56 -0.48 1.41
N ALA A 55 -9.01 0.30 2.34
CA ALA A 55 -9.75 0.90 3.44
C ALA A 55 -10.86 1.85 2.96
N ALA A 56 -10.61 2.64 1.90
CA ALA A 56 -11.62 3.54 1.33
C ALA A 56 -12.78 2.79 0.64
N TYR A 57 -12.55 1.56 0.18
CA TYR A 57 -13.55 0.69 -0.46
C TYR A 57 -14.04 -0.44 0.46
N GLU A 58 -13.64 -0.44 1.73
CA GLU A 58 -13.98 -1.51 2.69
C GLU A 58 -15.46 -1.46 3.10
N ASP A 59 -16.07 -0.27 3.07
CA ASP A 59 -17.51 -0.12 3.14
C ASP A 59 -18.14 -0.60 1.84
N ASP A 60 -19.07 -1.56 1.93
CA ASP A 60 -19.85 -2.07 0.80
C ASP A 60 -20.41 -0.88 0.01
N PRO A 61 -19.94 -0.62 -1.22
CA PRO A 61 -20.42 0.51 -2.01
C PRO A 61 -21.91 0.37 -2.34
N GLN A 62 -22.48 -0.83 -2.20
CA GLN A 62 -23.92 -1.08 -2.31
C GLN A 62 -24.67 -0.93 -0.99
N SER A 63 -24.03 -0.66 0.15
CA SER A 63 -24.74 -0.50 1.43
C SER A 63 -25.74 0.65 1.37
N GLY A 64 -25.33 1.78 0.77
CA GLY A 64 -26.21 2.92 0.50
C GLY A 64 -27.35 2.57 -0.46
N GLU A 65 -27.05 1.86 -1.57
CA GLU A 65 -28.05 1.41 -2.54
C GLU A 65 -29.03 0.39 -1.94
N ARG A 66 -28.56 -0.52 -1.08
CA ARG A 66 -29.37 -1.51 -0.38
C ARG A 66 -30.27 -0.84 0.66
N ALA A 67 -29.76 0.14 1.41
CA ALA A 67 -30.55 0.93 2.35
C ALA A 67 -31.64 1.74 1.64
N LEU A 68 -31.31 2.39 0.52
CA LEU A 68 -32.27 3.10 -0.33
C LEU A 68 -33.33 2.15 -0.90
N SER A 69 -32.93 1.01 -1.45
CA SER A 69 -33.84 -0.01 -1.98
C SER A 69 -34.79 -0.56 -0.91
N GLN A 70 -34.31 -0.78 0.31
CA GLN A 70 -35.14 -1.18 1.45
C GLN A 70 -36.13 -0.09 1.86
N ALA A 71 -35.68 1.16 1.96
CA ALA A 71 -36.55 2.29 2.28
C ALA A 71 -37.65 2.47 1.23
N HIS A 72 -37.31 2.38 -0.06
CA HIS A 72 -38.28 2.41 -1.15
C HIS A 72 -39.31 1.28 -1.04
N ARG A 73 -38.87 0.03 -0.81
CA ARG A 73 -39.79 -1.11 -0.61
C ARG A 73 -40.76 -0.90 0.56
N GLN A 74 -40.29 -0.31 1.65
CA GLN A 74 -41.11 -0.05 2.84
C GLN A 74 -42.17 1.04 2.56
N SER A 75 -41.79 2.11 1.86
CA SER A 75 -42.71 3.16 1.42
C SER A 75 -43.75 2.63 0.44
N TYR A 76 -43.34 1.82 -0.55
CA TYR A 76 -44.28 1.20 -1.51
C TYR A 76 -45.28 0.26 -0.82
N ARG A 77 -44.85 -0.53 0.18
CA ARG A 77 -45.79 -1.37 0.95
C ARG A 77 -46.85 -0.55 1.67
N ARG A 78 -46.46 0.54 2.35
CA ARG A 78 -47.42 1.40 3.06
C ARG A 78 -48.46 2.01 2.12
N ILE A 79 -48.03 2.45 0.93
CA ILE A 79 -48.96 3.04 -0.04
C ILE A 79 -49.99 2.00 -0.48
N LEU A 80 -49.55 0.77 -0.80
CA LEU A 80 -50.44 -0.33 -1.18
C LEU A 80 -51.37 -0.80 -0.06
N GLU A 81 -50.95 -0.67 1.21
CA GLU A 81 -51.77 -0.98 2.39
C GLU A 81 -52.78 0.13 2.74
N THR A 82 -52.57 1.35 2.25
CA THR A 82 -53.46 2.51 2.52
C THR A 82 -54.58 2.62 1.47
N ASP A 83 -54.43 1.95 0.31
CA ASP A 83 -55.41 1.91 -0.79
C ASP A 83 -56.32 0.66 -0.75
N ALA A 84 -56.33 -0.11 0.35
CA ALA A 84 -57.17 -1.29 0.59
C ALA A 84 -58.16 -1.05 1.74
#